data_AF-A0A1W2GZ13-F1
#
_entry.id   AF-A0A1W2GZ13-F1
#
_cell.length_a   1.000
_cell.length_b   1.000
_cell.length_c   1.000
_cell.angle_alpha   90.00
_cell.angle_beta   90.00
_cell.angle_gamma   90.00
#
_symmetry.space_group_name_H-M   'P 1'
#
loop_
_entity.id
_entity.type
_entity.pdbx_description
1 polymer ?
#
loop_
_entity_poly.entity_id
_entity_poly.type
_entity_poly.pdbx_seq_one_letter_code
_entity_poly.pdbx_strand_id
1 'polypeptide(L)'
;MKTIDNSEDQNLQHFFSDMKAKDSAMVVPQFPKIRKSKSWVLIPIGIAASLALLAWFYRVDEPIQTLDYDVIIITLEEGKDYGLQFKIESTTELESWESPTSSLLTEF
;
A
#
# COMPACT_ATOMS: atom_id res chain seq x y z
N MET A 1 -63.01 -43.06 16.94
CA MET A 1 -62.43 -41.92 17.69
C MET A 1 -62.20 -42.42 19.11
N LYS A 2 -60.96 -42.78 19.46
CA LYS A 2 -60.64 -43.27 20.82
C LYS A 2 -60.75 -42.08 21.77
N THR A 3 -61.68 -42.12 22.71
CA THR A 3 -61.75 -41.15 23.81
C THR A 3 -60.55 -41.42 24.71
N ILE A 4 -59.57 -40.52 24.66
CA ILE A 4 -58.42 -40.54 25.55
C ILE A 4 -58.97 -40.38 26.97
N ASP A 5 -58.65 -41.34 27.83
CA ASP A 5 -59.06 -41.37 29.22
C ASP A 5 -58.36 -40.20 29.94
N ASN A 6 -59.14 -39.29 30.54
CA ASN A 6 -58.66 -38.10 31.25
C ASN A 6 -57.62 -38.44 32.34
N SER A 7 -57.63 -39.68 32.84
CA SER A 7 -56.64 -40.17 33.79
C SER A 7 -55.22 -40.33 33.20
N GLU A 8 -55.08 -40.68 31.91
CA GLU A 8 -53.78 -40.78 31.24
C GLU A 8 -53.16 -39.39 31.06
N ASP A 9 -53.97 -38.39 30.73
CA ASP A 9 -53.53 -37.00 30.57
C ASP A 9 -53.04 -36.40 31.90
N GLN A 10 -53.69 -36.72 33.02
CA GLN A 10 -53.25 -36.27 34.35
C GLN A 10 -51.92 -36.92 34.76
N ASN A 11 -51.75 -38.21 34.46
CA ASN A 11 -50.51 -38.93 34.75
C ASN A 11 -49.33 -38.35 33.95
N LEU A 12 -49.56 -38.05 32.66
CA LEU A 12 -48.58 -37.38 31.81
C LEU A 12 -48.22 -35.99 32.32
N GLN A 13 -49.21 -35.20 32.77
CA GLN A 13 -48.94 -33.87 33.34
C GLN A 13 -48.06 -33.96 34.60
N HIS A 14 -48.32 -34.91 35.49
CA HIS A 14 -47.48 -35.16 36.66
C HIS A 14 -46.07 -35.62 36.30
N PHE A 15 -45.94 -36.51 35.31
CA PHE A 15 -44.65 -36.96 34.80
C PHE A 15 -43.80 -35.79 34.27
N PHE A 16 -44.38 -34.90 33.46
CA PHE A 16 -43.68 -33.76 32.91
C PHE A 16 -43.39 -32.68 33.96
N SER A 17 -44.25 -32.50 34.97
CA SER A 17 -43.96 -31.57 36.07
C SER A 17 -42.76 -32.04 36.91
N ASP A 18 -42.68 -33.35 37.19
CA ASP A 18 -41.57 -33.93 37.95
C ASP A 18 -40.25 -33.88 37.17
N MET A 19 -40.31 -34.14 35.87
CA MET A 19 -39.16 -34.03 34.97
C MET A 19 -38.64 -32.58 34.93
N LYS A 20 -39.53 -31.60 34.79
CA LYS A 20 -39.17 -30.18 34.76
C LYS A 20 -38.59 -29.69 36.08
N ALA A 21 -39.13 -30.17 37.21
CA ALA A 21 -38.59 -29.84 38.53
C ALA A 21 -37.16 -30.36 38.71
N LYS A 22 -36.87 -31.58 38.24
CA LYS A 22 -35.53 -32.17 38.25
C LYS A 22 -34.55 -31.43 37.35
N ASP A 23 -34.98 -31.06 36.15
CA ASP A 23 -34.16 -30.31 35.19
C ASP A 23 -33.84 -28.89 35.71
N SER A 24 -34.81 -28.23 36.35
CA SER A 24 -34.63 -26.89 36.93
C SER A 24 -33.65 -26.87 38.12
N ALA A 25 -33.47 -28.01 38.80
CA ALA A 25 -32.51 -28.14 39.89
C ALA A 25 -31.07 -28.35 39.40
N MET A 26 -30.87 -28.66 38.12
CA MET A 26 -29.54 -28.84 37.54
C MET A 26 -28.94 -27.48 37.15
N VAL A 27 -27.70 -27.24 37.58
CA VAL A 27 -26.95 -26.05 37.18
C VAL A 27 -26.47 -26.24 35.74
N VAL A 28 -26.92 -25.38 34.83
CA VAL A 28 -26.47 -25.39 33.43
C VAL A 28 -24.95 -25.12 33.39
N PRO A 29 -24.15 -26.01 32.79
CA PRO A 29 -22.70 -25.78 32.68
C PRO A 29 -22.44 -24.55 31.83
N GLN A 30 -21.58 -23.64 32.31
CA GLN A 30 -21.20 -22.47 31.55
C GLN A 30 -20.31 -22.88 30.38
N PHE A 31 -20.73 -22.55 29.16
CA PHE A 31 -19.88 -22.71 28.00
C PHE A 31 -18.64 -21.81 28.12
N PRO A 32 -17.44 -22.32 27.76
CA PRO A 32 -16.24 -21.50 27.77
C PRO A 32 -16.40 -20.36 26.76
N LYS A 33 -16.35 -19.12 27.25
CA LYS A 33 -16.38 -17.92 26.40
C LYS A 33 -15.11 -17.89 25.55
N ILE A 34 -15.25 -18.15 24.26
CA ILE A 34 -14.16 -18.01 23.30
C ILE A 34 -13.76 -16.54 23.27
N ARG A 35 -12.54 -16.22 23.73
CA ARG A 35 -12.00 -14.86 23.63
C ARG A 35 -11.81 -14.54 22.15
N LYS A 36 -12.61 -13.61 21.61
CA LYS A 36 -12.37 -13.09 20.26
C LYS A 36 -10.98 -12.45 20.26
N SER A 37 -10.07 -13.00 19.46
CA SER A 37 -8.70 -12.51 19.38
C SER A 37 -8.70 -11.09 18.82
N LYS A 38 -8.19 -10.14 19.62
CA LYS A 38 -8.02 -8.73 19.22
C LYS A 38 -6.98 -8.57 18.08
N SER A 39 -6.32 -9.66 17.69
CA SER A 39 -5.28 -9.70 16.67
C SER A 39 -5.77 -9.28 15.28
N TRP A 40 -7.06 -9.47 14.96
CA TRP A 40 -7.63 -9.04 13.68
C TRP A 40 -7.54 -7.53 13.41
N VAL A 41 -7.49 -6.71 14.47
CA VAL A 41 -7.31 -5.25 14.34
C VAL A 41 -5.85 -4.87 14.05
N LEU A 42 -4.89 -5.73 14.41
CA LEU A 42 -3.46 -5.48 14.25
C LEU A 42 -2.91 -5.96 12.89
N ILE A 43 -3.63 -6.82 12.18
CA ILE A 43 -3.28 -7.29 10.82
C ILE A 43 -3.01 -6.11 9.85
N PRO A 44 -3.92 -5.11 9.71
CA PRO A 44 -3.68 -4.01 8.78
C PRO A 44 -2.47 -3.14 9.16
N ILE A 45 -2.16 -3.02 10.45
CA ILE A 45 -0.98 -2.29 10.94
C ILE A 45 0.31 -3.02 10.53
N GLY A 46 0.33 -4.36 10.64
CA GLY A 46 1.46 -5.17 10.19
C GLY A 46 1.72 -5.04 8.68
N ILE A 47 0.65 -4.99 7.87
CA ILE A 47 0.75 -4.82 6.42
C ILE A 47 1.27 -3.44 6.05
N ALA A 48 0.79 -2.37 6.71
CA ALA A 48 1.29 -1.02 6.46
C ALA A 48 2.78 -0.88 6.81
N ALA A 49 3.21 -1.47 7.93
CA ALA A 49 4.61 -1.45 8.35
C ALA A 49 5.52 -2.22 7.39
N SER A 50 5.08 -3.37 6.88
CA SER A 50 5.88 -4.14 5.91
C SER A 50 6.01 -3.43 4.58
N LEU A 51 4.95 -2.79 4.08
CA LEU A 51 5.00 -1.98 2.86
C LEU A 51 5.89 -0.74 3.03
N ALA A 52 5.85 -0.08 4.18
CA ALA A 52 6.70 1.08 4.45
C ALA A 52 8.19 0.70 4.47
N LEU A 53 8.55 -0.43 5.09
CA LEU A 53 9.92 -0.95 5.09
C LEU A 53 10.38 -1.35 3.69
N LEU A 54 9.51 -1.98 2.90
CA LEU A 54 9.80 -2.33 1.52
C LEU A 54 10.05 -1.07 0.68
N ALA A 55 9.17 -0.08 0.77
CA ALA A 55 9.32 1.18 0.05
C ALA A 55 10.60 1.93 0.46
N TRP A 56 10.97 1.88 1.73
CA TRP A 56 12.23 2.45 2.21
C TRP A 56 13.45 1.73 1.64
N PHE A 57 13.44 0.39 1.62
CA PHE A 57 14.55 -0.40 1.09
C PHE A 57 14.76 -0.19 -0.42
N TYR A 58 13.68 0.03 -1.17
CA TYR A 58 13.72 0.28 -2.61
C TYR A 58 13.78 1.76 -2.99
N ARG A 59 13.98 2.68 -2.04
CA ARG A 59 14.39 4.05 -2.38
C ARG A 59 15.81 4.00 -2.93
N VAL A 60 15.89 3.86 -4.25
CA VAL A 60 17.10 4.13 -5.01
C VAL A 60 17.31 5.64 -4.93
N ASP A 61 18.44 6.06 -4.38
CA ASP A 61 18.89 7.45 -4.50
C ASP A 61 18.88 7.80 -5.99
N GLU A 62 18.23 8.91 -6.35
CA GLU A 62 18.25 9.37 -7.74
C GLU A 62 19.70 9.37 -8.21
N PRO A 63 20.04 8.65 -9.30
CA PRO A 63 21.40 8.64 -9.77
C PRO A 63 21.74 10.08 -10.12
N ILE A 64 22.71 10.63 -9.40
CA ILE A 64 23.37 11.87 -9.78
C ILE A 64 23.82 11.62 -11.22
N GLN A 65 23.17 12.29 -12.18
CA GLN A 65 23.54 12.21 -13.59
C GLN A 65 24.89 12.89 -13.75
N THR A 66 25.97 12.15 -13.44
CA THR A 66 27.30 12.53 -13.88
C THR A 66 27.34 12.26 -15.38
N LEU A 67 27.50 13.31 -16.17
CA LEU A 67 27.70 13.20 -17.61
C LEU A 67 28.91 12.29 -17.85
N ASP A 68 28.69 11.09 -18.39
CA ASP A 68 29.73 10.09 -18.66
C ASP A 68 30.53 10.40 -19.95
N TYR A 69 30.32 11.59 -20.52
CA TYR A 69 30.91 12.00 -21.80
C TYR A 69 31.45 13.43 -21.74
N ASP A 70 32.68 13.60 -22.23
CA ASP A 70 33.27 14.92 -22.46
C ASP A 70 32.51 15.65 -23.57
N VAL A 71 32.01 16.85 -23.29
CA VAL A 71 31.32 17.68 -24.30
C VAL A 71 32.34 18.57 -24.98
N ILE A 72 32.40 18.49 -26.31
CA ILE A 72 33.23 19.36 -27.15
C ILE A 72 32.33 20.46 -27.74
N ILE A 73 32.51 21.69 -27.29
CA ILE A 73 31.81 22.86 -27.80
C ILE A 73 32.68 23.49 -28.90
N ILE A 74 32.16 23.57 -30.13
CA ILE A 74 32.82 24.22 -31.27
C ILE A 74 32.04 25.50 -31.57
N THR A 75 32.61 26.65 -31.25
CA THR A 75 32.04 27.97 -31.57
C THR A 75 32.85 28.66 -32.66
N LEU A 76 32.15 29.42 -33.51
CA LEU A 76 32.74 30.26 -34.55
C LEU A 76 32.69 31.71 -34.04
N GLU A 77 33.85 32.29 -33.75
CA GLU A 77 33.97 33.67 -33.25
C GLU A 77 34.69 34.54 -34.30
N GLU A 78 34.25 35.79 -34.44
CA GLU A 78 34.92 36.77 -35.30
C GLU A 78 36.15 37.33 -34.56
N GLY A 79 37.35 36.99 -35.06
CA GLY A 79 38.60 37.46 -34.48
C GLY A 79 38.86 38.94 -34.75
N LYS A 80 39.84 39.51 -34.03
CA LYS A 80 40.23 40.94 -34.13
C LYS A 80 40.60 41.42 -35.55
N ASP A 81 40.92 40.50 -36.45
CA ASP A 81 41.27 40.77 -37.85
C ASP A 81 40.13 40.49 -38.84
N TYR A 82 38.86 40.48 -38.40
CA TYR A 82 37.67 40.15 -39.21
C TYR A 82 37.70 38.75 -39.85
N GLY A 83 38.55 37.86 -39.33
CA GLY A 83 38.64 36.48 -39.74
C GLY A 83 37.83 35.58 -38.81
N LEU A 84 37.08 34.64 -39.37
CA LEU A 84 36.33 33.64 -38.61
C LEU A 84 37.31 32.63 -37.99
N GLN A 85 37.28 32.46 -36.67
CA GLN A 85 38.14 31.53 -35.93
C GLN A 85 37.30 30.49 -35.18
N PHE A 86 37.75 29.24 -35.20
CA PHE A 86 37.13 28.16 -34.43
C PHE A 86 37.71 28.12 -33.03
N LYS A 87 36.85 28.27 -32.01
CA LYS A 87 37.20 28.07 -30.60
C LYS A 87 36.64 26.73 -30.16
N ILE A 88 37.52 25.85 -29.65
CA ILE A 88 37.17 24.50 -29.20
C ILE A 88 37.34 24.48 -27.68
N GLU A 89 36.25 24.24 -26.96
CA GLU A 89 36.24 24.19 -25.49
C GLU A 89 35.70 22.83 -25.05
N SER A 90 36.45 22.14 -24.18
CA SER A 90 36.06 20.85 -23.60
C SER A 90 35.62 21.10 -22.16
N THR A 91 34.36 20.81 -21.87
CA THR A 91 33.77 21.00 -20.54
C THR A 91 32.92 19.79 -20.16
N THR A 92 32.85 19.51 -18.87
CA THR A 92 32.02 18.44 -18.29
C THR A 92 30.63 18.94 -17.86
N GLU A 93 30.38 20.24 -17.96
CA GLU A 93 29.14 20.88 -17.52
C GLU A 93 28.54 21.70 -18.68
N LEU A 94 27.32 21.33 -19.09
CA LEU A 94 26.52 22.04 -20.09
C LEU A 94 25.13 22.29 -19.47
N GLU A 95 24.91 23.49 -18.90
CA GLU A 95 23.65 23.81 -18.18
C GLU A 95 22.41 23.82 -19.09
N SER A 96 22.55 24.17 -20.37
CA SER A 96 21.50 24.02 -21.38
C SER A 96 22.05 24.13 -22.82
N TRP A 97 21.51 23.33 -23.74
CA TRP A 97 21.81 23.43 -25.17
C TRP A 97 20.72 24.22 -25.87
N GLU A 98 20.99 25.49 -26.17
CA GLU A 98 20.15 26.30 -27.06
C GLU A 98 20.54 26.01 -28.52
N SER A 99 19.56 25.66 -29.36
CA SER A 99 19.88 25.32 -30.75
C SER A 99 20.39 26.55 -31.51
N PRO A 100 21.49 26.46 -32.28
CA PRO A 100 22.00 27.61 -33.05
C PRO A 100 21.02 28.08 -34.14
N THR A 101 20.02 27.26 -34.47
CA THR A 101 18.92 27.57 -35.39
C THR A 101 17.75 28.32 -34.73
N SER A 102 17.70 28.43 -33.40
CA SER A 102 16.59 29.10 -32.71
C SER A 102 16.48 30.58 -33.12
N SER A 103 17.64 31.24 -33.31
CA SER A 103 17.68 32.65 -33.77
C SER A 103 17.26 32.83 -35.24
N LEU A 104 17.37 31.79 -36.08
CA LEU A 104 16.98 31.85 -37.50
C LEU A 104 15.47 31.67 -37.71
N LEU A 105 14.75 31.14 -36.73
CA LEU A 105 13.31 30.86 -36.82
C LEU A 105 12.44 32.02 -36.29
N THR A 106 13.04 33.00 -35.63
CA THR A 106 12.35 34.17 -35.06
C THR A 106 12.38 35.43 -35.93
N GLU A 107 13.09 35.42 -37.06
CA GLU A 107 13.00 36.48 -38.08
C GLU A 107 12.01 36.09 -39.20
N PHE A 108 10.71 36.23 -38.93
CA PHE A 108 9.67 36.37 -39.95
C PHE A 108 8.59 37.34 -39.48
#